data_AF-A0A8C0IQZ4-F1
#
_entry.id   AF-A0A8C0IQZ4-F1
#
_cell.length_a   1.000
_cell.length_b   1.000
_cell.length_c   1.000
_cell.angle_alpha   90.00
_cell.angle_beta   90.00
_cell.angle_gamma   90.00
#
_symmetry.space_group_name_H-M   'P 1'
#
loop_
_entity.id
_entity.type
_entity.pdbx_description
1 polymer ?
#
loop_
_entity_poly.entity_id
_entity_poly.type
_entity_poly.pdbx_seq_one_letter_code
_entity_poly.pdbx_strand_id
1 'polypeptide(L)'
;MEGAAQLLDCYCNNALLLLQDIQKKRQNKDLIELQALIDNHFEGRKKEEDELLALKDRIDKRRAERAEQQRIRAENEKERQVRLAEEKVRREEEDAKRRAEDDLKKKKALTSMGATYSSYLTKADQKRGKKQTAREMKKKILAERRKTLNIDHLNEDKLRDKAKELWDWLYQLETEKYEFAEKMKRQKYEIITLRNRIDQPKVWDIHSVFQQTLQL
;
A
#
# COMPACT_ATOMS: atom_id res chain seq x y z
N MET A 1 82.85 -65.13 35.19
CA MET A 1 82.31 -64.76 33.87
C MET A 1 80.79 -64.60 33.87
N GLU A 2 80.04 -65.28 34.76
CA GLU A 2 78.56 -65.19 34.81
C GLU A 2 77.99 -63.85 35.29
N GLY A 3 78.66 -63.15 36.22
CA GLY A 3 78.16 -61.87 36.74
C GLY A 3 78.13 -60.70 35.74
N ALA A 4 79.00 -60.72 34.72
CA ALA A 4 79.02 -59.69 33.67
C ALA A 4 77.87 -59.86 32.66
N ALA A 5 77.50 -61.11 32.36
CA ALA A 5 76.36 -61.42 31.48
C ALA A 5 75.02 -61.06 32.14
N GLN A 6 74.86 -61.34 33.43
CA GLN A 6 73.66 -60.98 34.20
C GLN A 6 73.47 -59.46 34.32
N LEU A 7 74.56 -58.69 34.48
CA LEU A 7 74.49 -57.23 34.46
C LEU A 7 74.08 -56.71 33.07
N LEU A 8 74.68 -57.23 31.99
CA LEU A 8 74.33 -56.81 30.63
C LEU A 8 72.86 -57.11 30.30
N ASP A 9 72.35 -58.29 30.66
CA ASP A 9 70.93 -58.65 30.50
C ASP A 9 70.00 -57.76 31.33
N CYS A 10 70.41 -57.38 32.55
CA CYS A 10 69.66 -56.45 33.38
C CYS A 10 69.62 -55.04 32.76
N TYR A 11 70.73 -54.54 32.22
CA TYR A 11 70.79 -53.26 31.51
C TYR A 11 69.99 -53.27 30.21
N CYS A 12 70.06 -54.34 29.42
CA CYS A 12 69.28 -54.50 28.20
C CYS A 12 67.78 -54.61 28.47
N ASN A 13 67.36 -55.38 29.49
CA ASN A 13 65.95 -55.46 29.89
C ASN A 13 65.42 -54.12 30.44
N ASN A 14 66.23 -53.40 31.23
CA ASN A 14 65.85 -52.09 31.76
C ASN A 14 65.73 -51.03 30.63
N ALA A 15 66.63 -51.07 29.64
CA ALA A 15 66.55 -50.20 28.46
C ALA A 15 65.32 -50.51 27.59
N LEU A 16 64.95 -51.78 27.42
CA LEU A 16 63.74 -52.19 26.70
C LEU A 16 62.46 -51.73 27.41
N LEU A 17 62.42 -51.86 28.75
CA LEU A 17 61.31 -51.40 29.58
C LEU A 17 61.14 -49.87 29.49
N LEU A 18 62.25 -49.12 29.51
CA LEU A 18 62.23 -47.66 29.36
C LEU A 18 61.69 -47.22 28.00
N LEU A 19 62.07 -47.92 26.91
CA LEU A 19 61.59 -47.62 25.57
C LEU A 19 60.08 -47.88 25.44
N GLN A 20 59.59 -48.99 26.02
CA GLN A 20 58.16 -49.28 26.10
C GLN A 20 57.40 -48.22 26.92
N ASP A 21 57.95 -47.77 28.04
CA ASP A 21 57.35 -46.72 28.86
C ASP A 21 57.27 -45.37 28.14
N ILE A 22 58.30 -45.02 27.37
CA ILE A 22 58.32 -43.80 26.53
C ILE A 22 57.24 -43.89 25.45
N GLN A 23 57.13 -45.04 24.78
CA GLN A 23 56.14 -45.26 23.73
C GLN A 23 54.71 -45.20 24.29
N LYS A 24 54.47 -45.80 25.46
CA LYS A 24 53.17 -45.76 26.15
C LYS A 24 52.82 -44.34 26.62
N LYS A 25 53.77 -43.58 27.14
CA LYS A 25 53.58 -42.17 27.51
C LYS A 25 53.24 -41.31 26.31
N ARG A 26 53.87 -41.56 25.15
CA ARG A 26 53.56 -40.87 23.89
C ARG A 26 52.14 -41.17 23.42
N GLN A 27 51.76 -42.45 23.35
CA GLN A 27 50.40 -42.85 22.97
C GLN A 27 49.33 -42.26 23.91
N ASN A 28 49.58 -42.28 25.22
CA ASN A 28 48.66 -41.67 26.19
C ASN A 28 48.54 -40.15 26.01
N LYS A 29 49.66 -39.46 25.73
CA LYS A 29 49.64 -38.03 25.45
C LYS A 29 48.82 -37.72 24.18
N ASP A 30 49.07 -38.45 23.11
CA ASP A 30 48.38 -38.26 21.83
C ASP A 30 46.87 -38.53 21.99
N LEU A 31 46.47 -39.56 22.77
CA LEU A 31 45.06 -39.84 23.06
C LEU A 31 44.39 -38.73 23.89
N ILE A 32 45.10 -38.16 24.87
CA ILE A 32 44.58 -37.05 25.69
C ILE A 32 44.43 -35.78 24.84
N GLU A 33 45.41 -35.47 23.99
CA GLU A 33 45.36 -34.33 23.09
C GLU A 33 44.23 -34.45 22.06
N LEU A 34 44.02 -35.65 21.51
CA LEU A 34 42.90 -35.93 20.61
C LEU A 34 41.55 -35.77 21.31
N GLN A 35 41.40 -36.31 22.53
CA GLN A 35 40.17 -36.16 23.31
C GLN A 35 39.89 -34.68 23.61
N ALA A 36 40.91 -33.93 24.03
CA ALA A 36 40.79 -32.50 24.29
C ALA A 36 40.43 -31.69 23.03
N LEU A 37 40.95 -32.06 21.86
CA LEU A 37 40.60 -31.41 20.59
C LEU A 37 39.14 -31.68 20.21
N ILE A 38 38.68 -32.92 20.38
CA ILE A 38 37.31 -33.34 20.14
C ILE A 38 36.35 -32.56 21.04
N ASP A 39 36.62 -32.54 22.35
CA ASP A 39 35.77 -31.85 23.32
C ASP A 39 35.72 -30.35 23.07
N ASN A 40 36.86 -29.71 22.77
CA ASN A 40 36.90 -28.30 22.41
C ASN A 40 36.10 -28.00 21.13
N HIS A 41 36.13 -28.87 20.12
CA HIS A 41 35.37 -28.68 18.90
C HIS A 41 33.85 -28.77 19.16
N PHE A 42 33.41 -29.77 19.93
CA PHE A 42 32.00 -29.92 20.28
C PHE A 42 31.50 -28.81 21.20
N GLU A 43 32.27 -28.41 22.21
CA GLU A 43 31.91 -27.30 23.08
C GLU A 43 31.89 -25.97 22.33
N GLY A 44 32.85 -25.72 21.44
CA GLY A 44 32.88 -24.53 20.60
C GLY A 44 31.64 -24.43 19.72
N ARG A 45 31.35 -25.50 18.96
CA ARG A 45 30.15 -25.63 18.13
C ARG A 45 28.87 -25.39 18.93
N LYS A 46 28.75 -26.01 20.10
CA LYS A 46 27.56 -25.89 20.95
C LYS A 46 27.36 -24.46 21.46
N LYS A 47 28.43 -23.81 21.93
CA LYS A 47 28.38 -22.40 22.39
C LYS A 47 27.99 -21.48 21.24
N GLU A 48 28.57 -21.64 20.06
CA GLU A 48 28.21 -20.87 18.87
C GLU A 48 26.75 -21.08 18.45
N GLU A 49 26.25 -22.33 18.47
CA GLU A 49 24.85 -22.63 18.17
C GLU A 49 23.88 -22.00 19.17
N ASP A 50 24.17 -22.09 20.47
CA ASP A 50 23.36 -21.49 21.52
C ASP A 50 23.33 -19.95 21.40
N GLU A 51 24.47 -19.32 21.07
CA GLU A 51 24.55 -17.87 20.82
C GLU A 51 23.77 -17.44 19.58
N LEU A 52 23.88 -18.19 18.49
CA LEU A 52 23.12 -17.94 17.27
C LEU A 52 21.62 -18.11 17.49
N LEU A 53 21.21 -19.14 18.23
CA LEU A 53 19.81 -19.38 18.57
C LEU A 53 19.25 -18.26 19.46
N ALA A 54 19.99 -17.85 20.49
CA ALA A 54 19.61 -16.71 21.33
C ALA A 54 19.52 -15.39 20.53
N LEU A 55 20.41 -15.18 19.56
CA LEU A 55 20.35 -14.00 18.69
C LEU A 55 19.13 -14.04 17.78
N LYS A 56 18.85 -15.20 17.17
CA LYS A 56 17.67 -15.43 16.32
C LYS A 56 16.38 -15.17 17.11
N ASP A 57 16.26 -15.72 18.30
CA ASP A 57 15.09 -15.53 19.16
C ASP A 57 14.86 -14.05 19.51
N ARG A 58 15.94 -13.29 19.77
CA ARG A 58 15.84 -11.83 19.99
C ARG A 58 15.40 -11.07 18.74
N ILE A 59 15.82 -11.50 17.55
CA ILE A 59 15.40 -10.89 16.28
C ILE A 59 13.94 -11.21 16.01
N ASP A 60 13.54 -12.47 16.18
CA ASP A 60 12.18 -12.94 15.94
C ASP A 60 11.20 -12.30 16.93
N LYS A 61 11.57 -12.17 18.21
CA LYS A 61 10.80 -11.40 19.19
C LYS A 61 10.61 -9.95 18.76
N ARG A 62 11.67 -9.25 18.34
CA ARG A 62 11.58 -7.86 17.85
C ARG A 62 10.78 -7.72 16.55
N ARG A 63 10.73 -8.76 15.71
CA ARG A 63 9.89 -8.79 14.51
C ARG A 63 8.43 -9.00 14.89
N ALA A 64 8.14 -9.93 15.79
CA ALA A 64 6.79 -10.17 16.32
C ALA A 64 6.22 -8.92 17.00
N GLU A 65 7.00 -8.24 17.84
CA GLU A 65 6.60 -6.98 18.49
C GLU A 65 6.28 -5.88 17.46
N ARG A 66 7.07 -5.74 16.40
CA ARG A 66 6.78 -4.79 15.32
C ARG A 66 5.52 -5.14 14.54
N ALA A 67 5.32 -6.43 14.23
CA ALA A 67 4.12 -6.91 13.56
C ALA A 67 2.87 -6.65 14.41
N GLU A 68 2.96 -6.89 15.72
CA GLU A 68 1.87 -6.66 16.66
C GLU A 68 1.55 -5.17 16.82
N GLN A 69 2.57 -4.31 16.95
CA GLN A 69 2.38 -2.85 16.95
C GLN A 69 1.69 -2.37 15.67
N GLN A 70 2.03 -2.95 14.51
CA GLN A 70 1.40 -2.60 13.25
C GLN A 70 -0.05 -3.09 13.18
N ARG A 71 -0.37 -4.27 13.72
CA ARG A 71 -1.74 -4.76 13.86
C ARG A 71 -2.59 -3.86 14.75
N ILE A 72 -2.09 -3.50 15.93
CA ILE A 72 -2.79 -2.61 16.88
C ILE A 72 -3.04 -1.24 16.23
N ARG A 73 -2.06 -0.67 15.51
CA ARG A 73 -2.25 0.59 14.78
C ARG A 73 -3.32 0.48 13.69
N ALA A 74 -3.31 -0.61 12.93
CA ALA A 74 -4.31 -0.85 11.88
C ALA A 74 -5.72 -1.05 12.46
N GLU A 75 -5.84 -1.75 13.59
CA GLU A 75 -7.09 -1.97 14.30
C GLU A 75 -7.65 -0.67 14.90
N ASN A 76 -6.82 0.11 15.59
CA ASN A 76 -7.22 1.40 16.14
C ASN A 76 -7.65 2.40 15.05
N GLU A 77 -6.96 2.43 13.90
CA GLU A 77 -7.37 3.27 12.78
C GLU A 77 -8.70 2.79 12.19
N LYS A 78 -8.90 1.46 12.04
CA LYS A 78 -10.16 0.91 11.57
C LYS A 78 -11.31 1.24 12.54
N GLU A 79 -11.10 1.10 13.84
CA GLU A 79 -12.09 1.44 14.86
C GLU A 79 -12.43 2.95 14.83
N ARG A 80 -11.43 3.82 14.63
CA ARG A 80 -11.65 5.25 14.47
C ARG A 80 -12.49 5.56 13.22
N GLN A 81 -12.21 4.90 12.10
CA GLN A 81 -13.00 5.06 10.86
C GLN A 81 -14.44 4.55 11.05
N VAL A 82 -14.63 3.42 11.74
CA VAL A 82 -15.96 2.87 12.06
C VAL A 82 -16.75 3.83 12.95
N ARG A 83 -16.17 4.33 14.04
CA ARG A 83 -16.82 5.31 14.93
C ARG A 83 -17.20 6.60 14.20
N LEU A 84 -16.35 7.09 13.31
CA LEU A 84 -16.68 8.27 12.49
C LEU A 84 -17.78 7.97 11.47
N ALA A 85 -17.81 6.77 10.90
CA ALA A 85 -18.87 6.33 10.00
C ALA A 85 -20.20 6.15 10.76
N GLU A 86 -20.18 5.56 11.95
CA GLU A 86 -21.36 5.36 12.80
C GLU A 86 -21.91 6.68 13.34
N GLU A 87 -21.07 7.62 13.80
CA GLU A 87 -21.55 8.95 14.21
C GLU A 87 -22.15 9.72 13.01
N LYS A 88 -21.55 9.58 11.84
CA LYS A 88 -22.08 10.16 10.60
C LYS A 88 -23.42 9.53 10.22
N VAL A 89 -23.55 8.20 10.30
CA VAL A 89 -24.80 7.49 10.04
C VAL A 89 -25.87 7.88 11.06
N ARG A 90 -25.54 7.97 12.35
CA ARG A 90 -26.49 8.41 13.39
C ARG A 90 -26.95 9.85 13.18
N ARG A 91 -26.04 10.77 12.83
CA ARG A 91 -26.41 12.14 12.45
C ARG A 91 -27.26 12.17 11.20
N GLU A 92 -26.95 11.35 10.20
CA GLU A 92 -27.74 11.26 8.97
C GLU A 92 -29.13 10.68 9.21
N GLU A 93 -29.28 9.72 10.14
CA GLU A 93 -30.55 9.13 10.56
C GLU A 93 -31.40 10.12 11.38
N GLU A 94 -30.81 10.82 12.35
CA GLU A 94 -31.49 11.86 13.14
C GLU A 94 -31.94 13.03 12.25
N ASP A 95 -31.07 13.47 11.33
CA ASP A 95 -31.39 14.50 10.36
C ASP A 95 -32.41 14.03 9.31
N ALA A 96 -32.40 12.76 8.91
CA ALA A 96 -33.38 12.19 8.00
C ALA A 96 -34.76 12.09 8.66
N LYS A 97 -34.80 11.69 9.94
CA LYS A 97 -36.03 11.68 10.73
C LYS A 97 -36.59 13.10 10.92
N ARG A 98 -35.74 14.07 11.28
CA ARG A 98 -36.16 15.48 11.39
C ARG A 98 -36.64 16.04 10.05
N ARG A 99 -35.96 15.73 8.94
CA ARG A 99 -36.41 16.12 7.60
C ARG A 99 -37.73 15.46 7.21
N ALA A 100 -37.93 14.18 7.53
CA ALA A 100 -39.20 13.50 7.29
C ALA A 100 -40.36 14.10 8.11
N GLU A 101 -40.11 14.48 9.36
CA GLU A 101 -41.08 15.16 10.22
C GLU A 101 -41.38 16.59 9.73
N ASP A 102 -40.35 17.34 9.33
CA ASP A 102 -40.48 18.68 8.74
C ASP A 102 -41.14 18.64 7.36
N ASP A 103 -40.89 17.63 6.53
CA ASP A 103 -41.53 17.42 5.23
C ASP A 103 -42.98 16.94 5.39
N LEU A 104 -43.30 16.18 6.44
CA LEU A 104 -44.68 15.82 6.75
C LEU A 104 -45.46 17.04 7.29
N LYS A 105 -44.84 17.87 8.14
CA LYS A 105 -45.42 19.16 8.58
C LYS A 105 -45.53 20.15 7.43
N LYS A 106 -44.53 20.25 6.55
CA LYS A 106 -44.57 21.07 5.34
C LYS A 106 -45.60 20.55 4.36
N LYS A 107 -45.73 19.25 4.10
CA LYS A 107 -46.77 18.70 3.23
C LYS A 107 -48.16 19.03 3.77
N LYS A 108 -48.36 18.92 5.09
CA LYS A 108 -49.59 19.38 5.77
C LYS A 108 -49.83 20.89 5.60
N ALA A 109 -48.78 21.72 5.65
CA ALA A 109 -48.88 23.17 5.45
C ALA A 109 -48.96 23.60 3.96
N LEU A 110 -48.40 22.82 3.04
CA LEU A 110 -48.33 23.10 1.59
C LEU A 110 -49.57 22.60 0.84
N THR A 111 -50.33 21.66 1.41
CA THR A 111 -51.73 21.43 1.00
C THR A 111 -52.57 22.70 1.19
N SER A 112 -52.13 23.66 2.02
CA SER A 112 -52.82 24.94 2.23
C SER A 112 -52.31 26.09 1.33
N MET A 113 -51.14 26.00 0.69
CA MET A 113 -50.54 27.14 -0.03
C MET A 113 -49.71 26.70 -1.26
N GLY A 114 -50.38 26.64 -2.41
CA GLY A 114 -49.85 27.06 -3.73
C GLY A 114 -48.69 26.29 -4.40
N ALA A 115 -48.91 25.94 -5.67
CA ALA A 115 -48.07 25.11 -6.55
C ALA A 115 -46.61 25.58 -6.83
N THR A 116 -46.16 26.72 -6.32
CA THR A 116 -44.82 27.26 -6.61
C THR A 116 -43.71 26.60 -5.77
N TYR A 117 -44.02 26.13 -4.55
CA TYR A 117 -43.03 25.50 -3.66
C TYR A 117 -42.65 24.08 -4.10
N SER A 118 -43.52 23.42 -4.86
CA SER A 118 -43.31 22.05 -5.35
C SER A 118 -42.09 21.91 -6.28
N SER A 119 -41.67 22.98 -6.96
CA SER A 119 -40.51 22.97 -7.88
C SER A 119 -39.16 22.98 -7.16
N TYR A 120 -39.10 23.57 -5.96
CA TYR A 120 -37.86 23.70 -5.18
C TYR A 120 -37.47 22.38 -4.51
N LEU A 121 -38.46 21.59 -4.06
CA LEU A 121 -38.26 20.26 -3.47
C LEU A 121 -37.70 19.25 -4.47
N THR A 122 -38.19 19.24 -5.72
CA THR A 122 -37.70 18.31 -6.76
C THR A 122 -36.24 18.57 -7.14
N LYS A 123 -35.79 19.84 -7.09
CA LYS A 123 -34.39 20.21 -7.34
C LYS A 123 -33.44 19.85 -6.19
N ALA A 124 -33.94 19.90 -4.94
CA ALA A 124 -33.15 19.53 -3.76
C ALA A 124 -32.94 18.00 -3.68
N ASP A 125 -33.96 17.22 -4.04
CA ASP A 125 -33.94 15.76 -3.91
C ASP A 125 -33.12 15.07 -5.03
N GLN A 126 -33.17 15.60 -6.26
CA GLN A 126 -32.31 15.13 -7.36
C GLN A 126 -30.80 15.33 -7.13
N LYS A 127 -30.41 16.24 -6.23
CA LYS A 127 -29.00 16.52 -5.92
C LYS A 127 -28.41 15.55 -4.89
N ARG A 128 -29.24 14.77 -4.17
CA ARG A 128 -28.82 14.12 -2.92
C ARG A 128 -28.84 12.59 -2.95
N GLY A 129 -29.47 11.95 -3.93
CA GLY A 129 -29.83 10.53 -3.79
C GLY A 129 -29.03 9.47 -4.54
N LYS A 130 -28.58 9.67 -5.79
CA LYS A 130 -28.24 8.50 -6.66
C LYS A 130 -27.16 8.70 -7.72
N LYS A 131 -26.32 9.73 -7.59
CA LYS A 131 -25.13 9.87 -8.44
C LYS A 131 -23.93 9.87 -7.54
N GLN A 132 -23.03 8.88 -7.71
CA GLN A 132 -21.65 9.04 -7.28
C GLN A 132 -21.23 10.44 -7.73
N THR A 133 -20.86 11.30 -6.79
CA THR A 133 -20.62 12.70 -7.14
C THR A 133 -19.58 12.71 -8.26
N ALA A 134 -19.68 13.63 -9.24
CA ALA A 134 -18.71 13.68 -10.34
C ALA A 134 -17.26 13.70 -9.83
N ARG A 135 -17.06 14.21 -8.61
CA ARG A 135 -15.83 14.16 -7.83
C ARG A 135 -15.38 12.74 -7.45
N GLU A 136 -16.27 11.93 -6.91
CA GLU A 136 -16.00 10.54 -6.54
C GLU A 136 -15.74 9.66 -7.76
N MET A 137 -16.51 9.83 -8.84
CA MET A 137 -16.29 9.08 -10.09
C MET A 137 -14.92 9.42 -10.70
N LYS A 138 -14.57 10.71 -10.74
CA LYS A 138 -13.23 11.15 -11.17
C LYS A 138 -12.14 10.54 -10.29
N LYS A 139 -12.33 10.51 -8.97
CA LYS A 139 -11.35 9.93 -8.04
C LYS A 139 -11.18 8.43 -8.27
N LYS A 140 -12.27 7.70 -8.50
CA LYS A 140 -12.26 6.27 -8.82
C LYS A 140 -11.50 5.98 -10.11
N ILE A 141 -11.83 6.68 -11.20
CA ILE A 141 -11.17 6.51 -12.50
C ILE A 141 -9.67 6.85 -12.41
N LEU A 142 -9.30 7.92 -11.70
CA LEU A 142 -7.89 8.28 -11.53
C LEU A 142 -7.12 7.26 -10.69
N ALA A 143 -7.75 6.67 -9.67
CA ALA A 143 -7.15 5.60 -8.88
C ALA A 143 -6.95 4.33 -9.73
N GLU A 144 -7.91 3.98 -10.58
CA GLU A 144 -7.83 2.84 -11.50
C GLU A 144 -6.73 3.01 -12.56
N ARG A 145 -6.54 4.24 -13.08
CA ARG A 145 -5.46 4.56 -14.02
C ARG A 145 -4.07 4.60 -13.36
N ARG A 146 -3.99 4.72 -12.03
CA ARG A 146 -2.73 4.83 -11.31
C ARG A 146 -2.12 3.45 -11.10
N LYS A 147 -1.12 3.10 -11.90
CA LYS A 147 -0.29 1.91 -11.68
C LYS A 147 0.57 2.12 -10.42
N THR A 148 0.55 1.16 -9.50
CA THR A 148 1.43 1.16 -8.32
C THR A 148 2.86 0.96 -8.78
N LEU A 149 3.75 1.87 -8.40
CA LEU A 149 5.16 1.81 -8.75
C LEU A 149 5.93 1.04 -7.67
N ASN A 150 6.60 -0.04 -8.03
CA ASN A 150 7.53 -0.75 -7.16
C ASN A 150 8.95 -0.62 -7.73
N ILE A 151 9.80 0.18 -7.09
CA ILE A 151 11.16 0.50 -7.54
C ILE A 151 12.26 -0.03 -6.62
N ASP A 152 11.92 -0.53 -5.44
CA ASP A 152 12.88 -0.75 -4.35
C ASP A 152 13.82 -1.95 -4.57
N HIS A 153 13.53 -2.80 -5.56
CA HIS A 153 14.29 -4.03 -5.84
C HIS A 153 14.70 -4.16 -7.32
N LEU A 154 14.83 -3.04 -8.05
CA LEU A 154 15.22 -3.06 -9.46
C LEU A 154 16.71 -2.76 -9.64
N ASN A 155 17.32 -3.44 -10.62
CA ASN A 155 18.69 -3.19 -11.09
C ASN A 155 18.77 -1.89 -11.93
N GLU A 156 19.95 -1.29 -12.07
CA GLU A 156 20.15 0.00 -12.75
C GLU A 156 19.61 0.02 -14.19
N ASP A 157 19.88 -1.00 -14.98
CA ASP A 157 19.37 -1.10 -16.35
C ASP A 157 17.84 -1.13 -16.39
N LYS A 158 17.21 -1.88 -15.47
CA LYS A 158 15.75 -1.95 -15.38
C LYS A 158 15.14 -0.63 -14.89
N LEU A 159 15.86 0.14 -14.08
CA LEU A 159 15.42 1.48 -13.66
C LEU A 159 15.44 2.46 -14.84
N ARG A 160 16.44 2.37 -15.74
CA ARG A 160 16.49 3.19 -16.97
C ARG A 160 15.32 2.88 -17.91
N ASP A 161 15.01 1.60 -18.09
CA ASP A 161 13.85 1.18 -18.88
C ASP A 161 12.53 1.67 -18.27
N LYS A 162 12.37 1.54 -16.94
CA LYS A 162 11.18 2.07 -16.25
C LYS A 162 11.07 3.59 -16.30
N ALA A 163 12.17 4.32 -16.22
CA ALA A 163 12.17 5.76 -16.39
C ALA A 163 11.68 6.15 -17.80
N LYS A 164 12.12 5.42 -18.83
CA LYS A 164 11.68 5.64 -20.22
C LYS A 164 10.19 5.33 -20.39
N GLU A 165 9.71 4.19 -19.89
CA GLU A 165 8.27 3.85 -19.93
C GLU A 165 7.39 4.91 -19.26
N LEU A 166 7.82 5.43 -18.10
CA LEU A 166 7.08 6.48 -17.38
C LEU A 166 7.10 7.80 -18.14
N TRP A 167 8.21 8.12 -18.80
CA TRP A 167 8.33 9.31 -19.63
C TRP A 167 7.44 9.22 -20.86
N ASP A 168 7.43 8.09 -21.57
CA ASP A 168 6.54 7.84 -22.71
C ASP A 168 5.06 7.93 -22.28
N TRP A 169 4.70 7.38 -21.12
CA TRP A 169 3.35 7.47 -20.57
C TRP A 169 2.95 8.92 -20.23
N LEU A 170 3.87 9.70 -19.65
CA LEU A 170 3.64 11.12 -19.37
C LEU A 170 3.43 11.91 -20.68
N TYR A 171 4.29 11.66 -21.67
CA TYR A 171 4.21 12.31 -22.98
C TYR A 171 2.88 12.01 -23.68
N GLN A 172 2.43 10.75 -23.66
CA GLN A 172 1.12 10.37 -24.19
C GLN A 172 -0.02 11.15 -23.53
N LEU A 173 -0.04 11.23 -22.19
CA LEU A 173 -1.06 11.97 -21.45
C LEU A 173 -1.05 13.48 -21.75
N GLU A 174 0.12 14.05 -22.00
CA GLU A 174 0.28 15.46 -22.34
C GLU A 174 -0.25 15.75 -23.76
N THR A 175 0.05 14.87 -24.72
CA THR A 175 -0.53 14.94 -26.07
C THR A 175 -2.05 14.82 -26.04
N GLU A 176 -2.60 13.82 -25.35
CA GLU A 176 -4.06 13.66 -25.21
C GLU A 176 -4.72 14.90 -24.59
N LYS A 177 -4.11 15.48 -23.55
CA LYS A 177 -4.59 16.71 -22.93
C LYS A 177 -4.62 17.88 -23.93
N TYR A 178 -3.59 18.02 -24.76
CA TYR A 178 -3.52 19.06 -25.77
C TYR A 178 -4.62 18.89 -26.83
N GLU A 179 -4.80 17.68 -27.36
CA GLU A 179 -5.86 17.37 -28.32
C GLU A 179 -7.26 17.67 -27.76
N PHE A 180 -7.52 17.28 -26.50
CA PHE A 180 -8.77 17.63 -25.84
C PHE A 180 -8.95 19.14 -25.66
N ALA A 181 -7.90 19.88 -25.36
CA ALA A 181 -7.97 21.33 -25.23
C ALA A 181 -8.32 22.01 -26.56
N GLU A 182 -7.70 21.59 -27.66
CA GLU A 182 -8.01 22.10 -29.01
C GLU A 182 -9.43 21.72 -29.45
N LYS A 183 -9.84 20.47 -29.21
CA LYS A 183 -11.23 20.02 -29.45
C LYS A 183 -12.23 20.87 -28.67
N MET A 184 -11.95 21.16 -27.40
CA MET A 184 -12.82 22.02 -26.58
C MET A 184 -12.91 23.45 -27.12
N LYS A 185 -11.81 24.03 -27.63
CA LYS A 185 -11.84 25.35 -28.28
C LYS A 185 -12.71 25.34 -29.52
N ARG A 186 -12.58 24.32 -30.38
CA ARG A 186 -13.40 24.14 -31.59
C ARG A 186 -14.89 24.02 -31.25
N GLN A 187 -15.23 23.17 -30.28
CA GLN A 187 -16.60 22.99 -29.83
C GLN A 187 -17.20 24.28 -29.24
N LYS A 188 -16.42 25.08 -28.52
CA LYS A 188 -16.88 26.40 -28.04
C LYS A 188 -17.24 27.32 -29.20
N TYR A 189 -16.42 27.36 -30.25
CA TYR A 189 -16.73 28.14 -31.45
C TYR A 189 -17.99 27.65 -32.14
N GLU A 190 -18.12 26.34 -32.36
CA GLU A 190 -19.31 25.72 -32.95
C GLU A 190 -20.59 26.06 -32.15
N ILE A 191 -20.53 25.99 -30.82
CA ILE A 191 -21.65 26.36 -29.94
C ILE A 191 -22.04 27.83 -30.14
N ILE A 192 -21.07 28.74 -30.24
CA ILE A 192 -21.36 30.17 -30.48
C ILE A 192 -22.03 30.35 -31.83
N THR A 193 -21.50 29.73 -32.89
CA THR A 193 -22.09 29.80 -34.23
C THR A 193 -23.50 29.23 -34.26
N LEU A 194 -23.73 28.09 -33.60
CA LEU A 194 -25.06 27.46 -33.52
C LEU A 194 -26.05 28.32 -32.74
N ARG A 195 -25.64 28.95 -31.65
CA ARG A 195 -26.48 29.91 -30.92
C ARG A 195 -26.89 31.08 -31.80
N ASN A 196 -25.93 31.68 -32.51
CA ASN A 196 -26.22 32.77 -33.45
C ASN A 196 -27.19 32.32 -34.56
N ARG A 197 -27.06 31.09 -35.08
CA ARG A 197 -27.98 30.52 -36.08
C ARG A 197 -29.39 30.26 -35.54
N ILE A 198 -29.53 29.93 -34.25
CA ILE A 198 -30.84 29.76 -33.61
C ILE A 198 -31.53 31.12 -33.39
N ASP A 199 -30.76 32.15 -33.09
CA ASP A 199 -31.31 33.48 -32.81
C ASP A 199 -31.60 34.30 -34.07
N GLN A 200 -30.86 34.08 -35.16
CA GLN A 200 -31.12 34.70 -36.47
C GLN A 200 -32.58 34.58 -36.95
N PRO A 201 -33.21 33.39 -37.08
CA PRO A 201 -34.59 33.28 -37.56
C PRO A 201 -35.59 33.99 -36.65
N LYS A 202 -35.36 34.04 -35.33
CA LYS A 202 -36.23 34.77 -34.39
C LYS A 202 -36.24 36.27 -34.64
N VAL A 203 -35.11 36.84 -35.07
CA VAL A 203 -35.01 38.27 -35.38
C VAL A 203 -35.74 38.60 -36.68
N TRP A 204 -35.64 37.75 -37.70
CA TRP A 204 -36.36 37.92 -38.97
C TRP A 204 -37.87 37.75 -38.81
N ASP A 205 -38.33 36.82 -37.96
CA ASP A 205 -39.76 36.65 -37.67
C ASP A 205 -40.36 37.89 -36.99
N ILE A 206 -39.66 38.47 -36.00
CA ILE A 206 -40.13 39.68 -35.31
C ILE A 206 -40.10 40.90 -36.25
N HIS A 207 -39.04 41.05 -37.05
CA HIS A 207 -38.91 42.18 -37.98
C HIS A 207 -39.91 42.08 -39.14
N SER A 208 -40.19 40.87 -39.64
CA SER A 208 -41.21 40.62 -40.65
C SER A 208 -42.60 40.92 -40.10
N VAL A 209 -42.92 40.45 -38.90
CA VAL A 209 -44.22 40.73 -38.25
C VAL A 209 -44.38 42.25 -38.00
N PHE A 210 -43.32 42.94 -37.59
CA PHE A 210 -43.35 44.39 -37.32
C PHE A 210 -43.54 45.23 -38.60
N GLN A 211 -42.86 44.88 -39.70
CA GLN A 211 -43.04 45.50 -41.02
C GLN A 211 -44.47 45.28 -41.55
N GLN A 212 -45.03 44.08 -41.36
CA GLN A 212 -46.39 43.75 -41.80
C GLN A 212 -47.48 44.49 -41.01
N THR A 213 -47.23 44.81 -39.73
CA THR A 213 -48.14 45.64 -38.91
C THR A 213 -48.03 47.15 -39.16
N LEU A 214 -46.92 47.64 -39.74
CA LEU A 214 -46.72 49.07 -40.05
C LEU A 214 -47.21 49.46 -41.45
N GLN A 215 -47.54 48.49 -42.31
CA GLN A 215 -48.08 48.70 -43.65
C GLN A 215 -49.62 48.54 -43.74
N LEU A 216 -50.31 48.41 -42.59
CA LEU A 216 -51.77 48.49 -42.44
C LEU A 216 -52.13 49.73 -41.64
#